data_AF-A0A742J4K5-F1
#
_entry.id   AF-A0A742J4K5-F1
#
_cell.length_a   1.000
_cell.length_b   1.000
_cell.length_c   1.000
_cell.angle_alpha   90.00
_cell.angle_beta   90.00
_cell.angle_gamma   90.00
#
_symmetry.space_group_name_H-M   'P 1'
#
loop_
_entity.id
_entity.type
_entity.pdbx_description
1 polymer ?
#
loop_
_entity_poly.entity_id
_entity_poly.type
_entity_poly.pdbx_seq_one_letter_code
_entity_poly.pdbx_strand_id
1 'polypeptide(L)'
;MNALYLQYVREQLMVATADLSGETKGQLLAWLENAQFDTKNYPRKKQRIWDEETESWITLNNPPIPGKQSLAKGSAIPLVKPVEYSTASWRRAVLSLDEHYKAWLLWNYSENTCWEHQIEITQWAWEQFSQQLEGKRVAKKTIDRLRQLIWLAAQDVKADLAGKDTYEFQALAELAGVAKSTWTEIYLPHWLVMRSCFIKLDSSALIAVTRSRSQQKATNYVQSLAKPN
;
A
#
# COMPACT_ATOMS: atom_id res chain seq x y z
N MET A 1 -16.81 7.79 12.30
CA MET A 1 -15.67 8.25 11.48
C MET A 1 -16.25 8.94 10.25
N ASN A 2 -15.78 10.12 9.85
CA ASN A 2 -16.38 10.89 8.74
C ASN A 2 -16.02 10.26 7.37
N ALA A 3 -16.88 10.37 6.36
CA ALA A 3 -16.66 9.85 5.01
C ALA A 3 -15.37 10.40 4.37
N LEU A 4 -15.10 11.70 4.58
CA LEU A 4 -13.87 12.35 4.12
C LEU A 4 -12.61 11.72 4.72
N TYR A 5 -12.67 11.29 5.98
CA TYR A 5 -11.54 10.65 6.64
C TYR A 5 -11.29 9.26 6.07
N LEU A 6 -12.34 8.47 5.81
CA LEU A 6 -12.20 7.17 5.17
C LEU A 6 -11.56 7.31 3.78
N GLN A 7 -11.95 8.33 3.01
CA GLN A 7 -11.34 8.61 1.71
C GLN A 7 -9.84 8.91 1.83
N TYR A 8 -9.46 9.76 2.80
CA TYR A 8 -8.05 10.01 3.10
C TYR A 8 -7.29 8.71 3.43
N VAL A 9 -7.87 7.81 4.23
CA VAL A 9 -7.24 6.51 4.54
C VAL A 9 -7.03 5.68 3.27
N ARG A 10 -8.02 5.63 2.36
CA ARG A 10 -7.90 4.93 1.08
C ARG A 10 -6.75 5.46 0.24
N GLU A 11 -6.65 6.78 0.11
CA GLU A 11 -5.54 7.44 -0.61
C GLU A 11 -4.18 7.11 0.00
N GLN A 12 -4.09 7.15 1.33
CA GLN A 12 -2.86 6.76 2.03
C GLN A 12 -2.50 5.29 1.82
N LEU A 13 -3.49 4.40 1.76
CA LEU A 13 -3.27 2.99 1.46
C LEU A 13 -2.76 2.78 0.03
N MET A 14 -3.38 3.44 -0.96
CA MET A 14 -2.93 3.37 -2.37
C MET A 14 -1.47 3.83 -2.52
N VAL A 15 -1.10 4.95 -1.88
CA VAL A 15 0.30 5.43 -1.91
C VAL A 15 1.24 4.50 -1.14
N ALA A 16 0.76 3.89 -0.06
CA ALA A 16 1.57 2.96 0.72
C ALA A 16 1.89 1.68 -0.05
N THR A 17 0.93 1.15 -0.80
CA THR A 17 1.03 -0.14 -1.50
C THR A 17 1.47 -0.02 -2.96
N ALA A 18 1.56 1.19 -3.51
CA ALA A 18 2.04 1.43 -4.86
C ALA A 18 3.45 0.86 -5.08
N ASP A 19 3.66 0.23 -6.24
CA ASP A 19 4.98 -0.21 -6.67
C ASP A 19 5.79 0.97 -7.20
N LEU A 20 6.82 1.37 -6.46
CA LEU A 20 7.73 2.45 -6.83
C LEU A 20 9.05 1.92 -7.42
N SER A 21 9.21 0.62 -7.64
CA SER A 21 10.47 0.01 -8.10
C SER A 21 10.94 0.53 -9.47
N GLY A 22 10.00 0.98 -10.33
CA GLY A 22 10.25 1.42 -11.70
C GLY A 22 10.93 2.79 -11.90
N GLU A 23 11.15 3.59 -10.85
CA GLU A 23 11.79 4.91 -11.02
C GLU A 23 13.32 4.84 -11.23
N THR A 24 13.95 3.68 -11.00
CA THR A 24 15.41 3.54 -11.16
C THR A 24 15.77 3.40 -12.63
N LYS A 25 16.76 4.18 -13.09
CA LYS A 25 17.11 4.35 -14.50
C LYS A 25 17.88 3.15 -15.12
N GLY A 26 17.52 1.93 -14.74
CA GLY A 26 18.18 0.70 -15.18
C GLY A 26 19.57 0.48 -14.55
N GLN A 27 20.09 -0.74 -14.72
CA GLN A 27 21.31 -1.20 -14.04
C GLN A 27 22.56 -0.39 -14.38
N LEU A 28 22.71 0.02 -15.66
CA LEU A 28 23.88 0.77 -16.12
C LEU A 28 23.97 2.16 -15.49
N LEU A 29 22.84 2.83 -15.34
CA LEU A 29 22.78 4.17 -14.76
C LEU A 29 22.96 4.11 -13.24
N ALA A 30 22.45 3.06 -12.59
CA ALA A 30 22.75 2.77 -11.18
C ALA A 30 24.24 2.49 -10.94
N TRP A 31 24.94 1.81 -11.85
CA TRP A 31 26.40 1.62 -11.77
C TRP A 31 27.18 2.93 -11.92
N LEU A 32 26.76 3.79 -12.86
CA LEU A 32 27.37 5.11 -13.02
C LEU A 32 27.14 6.02 -11.80
N GLU A 33 25.97 5.93 -11.17
CA GLU A 33 25.65 6.68 -9.96
C GLU A 33 26.39 6.17 -8.71
N ASN A 34 26.65 4.86 -8.65
CA ASN A 34 27.45 4.23 -7.60
C ASN A 34 28.97 4.27 -7.86
N ALA A 35 29.39 4.77 -9.03
CA ALA A 35 30.80 4.94 -9.34
C ALA A 35 31.42 5.98 -8.39
N GLN A 36 32.41 5.54 -7.61
CA GLN A 36 33.21 6.43 -6.79
C GLN A 36 34.34 7.00 -7.65
N PHE A 37 34.63 8.28 -7.47
CA PHE A 37 35.86 8.86 -7.98
C PHE A 37 37.05 8.19 -7.30
N ASP A 38 37.77 7.35 -8.03
CA ASP A 38 39.03 6.81 -7.53
C ASP A 38 40.15 7.86 -7.70
N THR A 39 40.55 8.48 -6.59
CA THR A 39 41.66 9.46 -6.57
C THR A 39 43.03 8.80 -6.34
N LYS A 40 43.13 7.46 -6.32
CA LYS A 40 44.40 6.77 -6.04
C LYS A 40 45.45 6.96 -7.15
N ASN A 41 45.01 7.14 -8.39
CA ASN A 41 45.94 7.25 -9.52
C ASN A 41 46.73 8.57 -9.52
N TYR A 42 46.14 9.64 -8.96
CA TYR A 42 46.78 10.94 -8.79
C TYR A 42 46.56 11.44 -7.37
N PRO A 43 47.34 10.94 -6.38
CA PRO A 43 47.22 11.41 -5.01
C PRO A 43 47.50 12.91 -4.97
N ARG A 44 46.69 13.67 -4.23
CA ARG A 44 46.90 15.10 -4.08
C ARG A 44 48.28 15.35 -3.46
N LYS A 45 49.12 16.12 -4.14
CA LYS A 45 50.43 16.54 -3.62
C LYS A 45 50.19 17.56 -2.51
N LYS A 46 50.72 17.30 -1.31
CA LYS A 46 50.71 18.29 -0.21
C LYS A 46 51.66 19.43 -0.58
N GLN A 47 51.22 20.68 -0.36
CA GLN A 47 52.06 21.83 -0.60
C GLN A 47 53.19 21.85 0.44
N ARG A 48 54.44 22.02 -0.02
CA ARG A 48 55.61 22.23 0.82
C ARG A 48 55.99 23.70 0.72
N ILE A 49 56.22 24.33 1.86
CA ILE A 49 56.63 25.73 1.95
C ILE A 49 57.99 25.73 2.64
N TRP A 50 58.89 26.58 2.15
CA TRP A 50 60.18 26.79 2.79
C TRP A 50 59.98 27.69 4.00
N ASP A 51 60.45 27.24 5.16
CA ASP A 51 60.44 28.02 6.38
C ASP A 51 61.82 28.63 6.60
N GLU A 52 61.88 29.97 6.60
CA GLU A 52 63.13 30.73 6.73
C GLU A 52 63.72 30.66 8.14
N GLU A 53 62.92 30.41 9.18
CA GLU A 53 63.41 30.33 10.57
C GLU A 53 64.01 28.98 10.93
N THR A 54 63.46 27.89 10.38
CA THR A 54 63.94 26.52 10.64
C THR A 54 64.86 25.98 9.53
N GLU A 55 65.10 26.77 8.48
CA GLU A 55 65.87 26.41 7.28
C GLU A 55 65.46 25.05 6.70
N SER A 56 64.16 24.75 6.72
CA SER A 56 63.65 23.43 6.35
C SER A 56 62.35 23.49 5.55
N TRP A 57 62.13 22.46 4.72
CA TRP A 57 60.89 22.31 3.96
C TRP A 57 59.79 21.71 4.84
N ILE A 58 58.87 22.54 5.30
CA ILE A 58 57.74 22.10 6.14
C ILE A 58 56.53 21.76 5.26
N THR A 59 55.83 20.69 5.63
CA THR A 59 54.53 20.35 5.03
C THR A 59 53.45 21.03 5.83
N LEU A 60 52.77 22.02 5.26
CA LEU A 60 51.65 22.68 5.93
C LEU A 60 50.49 21.69 6.04
N ASN A 61 50.08 21.35 7.26
CA ASN A 61 48.82 20.65 7.47
C ASN A 61 47.70 21.67 7.24
N ASN A 62 47.03 21.58 6.10
CA ASN A 62 46.01 22.56 5.68
C ASN A 62 44.92 22.78 6.74
N PRO A 63 44.30 23.98 6.81
CA PRO A 63 43.03 24.21 7.53
C PRO A 63 41.92 23.29 6.99
N PRO A 64 40.79 23.08 7.71
CA PRO A 64 39.72 22.15 7.32
C PRO A 64 39.36 22.32 5.85
N ILE A 65 39.71 21.29 5.07
CA ILE A 65 39.59 21.31 3.62
C ILE A 65 38.14 20.96 3.29
N PRO A 66 37.41 21.73 2.45
CA PRO A 66 36.10 21.31 1.99
C PRO A 66 36.23 19.99 1.22
N GLY A 67 35.66 18.93 1.78
CA GLY A 67 35.63 17.61 1.15
C GLY A 67 34.77 17.64 -0.10
N LYS A 68 35.37 17.42 -1.28
CA LYS A 68 34.57 17.09 -2.46
C LYS A 68 34.04 15.67 -2.27
N GLN A 69 32.73 15.53 -2.37
CA GLN A 69 32.05 14.24 -2.26
C GLN A 69 32.61 13.25 -3.29
N SER A 70 32.87 12.02 -2.86
CA SER A 70 33.46 10.95 -3.69
C SER A 70 32.48 10.35 -4.69
N LEU A 71 31.19 10.67 -4.59
CA LEU A 71 30.15 10.18 -5.49
C LEU A 71 30.05 11.07 -6.73
N ALA A 72 29.94 10.43 -7.90
CA ALA A 72 29.86 11.10 -9.20
C ALA A 72 28.80 12.21 -9.29
N LYS A 73 27.67 12.07 -8.56
CA LYS A 73 26.54 13.02 -8.57
C LYS A 73 26.42 13.90 -7.34
N GLY A 74 27.32 13.80 -6.36
CA GLY A 74 27.23 14.64 -5.15
C GLY A 74 26.02 14.35 -4.25
N SER A 75 25.36 13.20 -4.39
CA SER A 75 24.39 12.70 -3.40
C SER A 75 24.37 11.17 -3.42
N ALA A 76 24.07 10.56 -2.27
CA ALA A 76 23.87 9.12 -2.19
C ALA A 76 22.42 8.79 -2.60
N ILE A 77 22.24 7.68 -3.31
CA ILE A 77 20.90 7.15 -3.57
C ILE A 77 20.34 6.62 -2.24
N PRO A 78 19.18 7.09 -1.78
CA PRO A 78 18.57 6.56 -0.57
C PRO A 78 18.14 5.11 -0.79
N LEU A 79 18.53 4.21 0.12
CA LEU A 79 18.15 2.79 0.07
C LEU A 79 16.63 2.56 0.18
N VAL A 80 15.94 3.47 0.87
CA VAL A 80 14.49 3.47 1.04
C VAL A 80 13.98 4.83 0.62
N LYS A 81 12.96 4.87 -0.25
CA LYS A 81 12.43 6.16 -0.71
C LYS A 81 11.72 6.88 0.44
N PRO A 82 11.77 8.23 0.50
CA PRO A 82 11.05 8.99 1.53
C PRO A 82 9.56 8.65 1.61
N VAL A 83 8.92 8.44 0.45
CA VAL A 83 7.51 8.04 0.37
C VAL A 83 7.31 6.68 1.05
N GLU A 84 8.07 5.66 0.66
CA GLU A 84 7.98 4.32 1.24
C GLU A 84 8.27 4.31 2.74
N TYR A 85 9.22 5.12 3.20
CA TYR A 85 9.53 5.27 4.62
C TYR A 85 8.35 5.90 5.38
N SER A 86 7.81 7.00 4.87
CA SER A 86 6.69 7.71 5.51
C SER A 86 5.41 6.87 5.57
N THR A 87 5.15 6.07 4.54
CA THR A 87 3.96 5.22 4.43
C THR A 87 4.15 3.82 5.00
N ALA A 88 5.37 3.42 5.38
CA ALA A 88 5.64 2.10 5.96
C ALA A 88 4.75 1.75 7.15
N SER A 89 4.36 2.75 7.95
CA SER A 89 3.42 2.56 9.06
C SER A 89 2.05 2.02 8.63
N TRP A 90 1.57 2.40 7.44
CA TRP A 90 0.32 1.89 6.88
C TRP A 90 0.45 0.44 6.43
N ARG A 91 1.55 0.07 5.74
CA ARG A 91 1.78 -1.32 5.34
C ARG A 91 1.83 -2.27 6.53
N ARG A 92 2.57 -1.89 7.58
CA ARG A 92 2.64 -2.69 8.81
C ARG A 92 1.28 -2.84 9.49
N ALA A 93 0.48 -1.78 9.49
CA ALA A 93 -0.88 -1.84 10.03
C ALA A 93 -1.76 -2.80 9.22
N VAL A 94 -1.76 -2.71 7.89
CA VAL A 94 -2.55 -3.61 7.01
C VAL A 94 -2.15 -5.07 7.19
N LEU A 95 -0.85 -5.36 7.19
CA LEU A 95 -0.34 -6.73 7.32
C LEU A 95 -0.58 -7.35 8.70
N SER A 96 -0.91 -6.54 9.71
CA SER A 96 -1.25 -7.01 11.06
C SER A 96 -2.74 -7.29 11.28
N LEU A 97 -3.59 -7.01 10.30
CA LEU A 97 -5.03 -7.25 10.41
C LEU A 97 -5.41 -8.70 10.14
N ASP A 98 -6.63 -9.05 10.56
CA ASP A 98 -7.29 -10.30 10.21
C ASP A 98 -7.33 -10.51 8.69
N GLU A 99 -7.30 -11.77 8.27
CA GLU A 99 -7.08 -12.17 6.87
C GLU A 99 -8.08 -11.52 5.90
N HIS A 100 -9.38 -11.57 6.22
CA HIS A 100 -10.44 -10.96 5.41
C HIS A 100 -10.29 -9.44 5.25
N TYR A 101 -9.89 -8.70 6.30
CA TYR A 101 -9.65 -7.26 6.19
C TYR A 101 -8.40 -6.97 5.37
N LYS A 102 -7.31 -7.68 5.63
CA LYS A 102 -6.06 -7.54 4.87
C LYS A 102 -6.28 -7.84 3.39
N ALA A 103 -6.94 -8.95 3.08
CA ALA A 103 -7.28 -9.36 1.71
C ALA A 103 -8.12 -8.31 1.01
N TRP A 104 -9.18 -7.79 1.64
CA TRP A 104 -10.04 -6.75 1.06
C TRP A 104 -9.26 -5.48 0.73
N LEU A 105 -8.42 -5.00 1.66
CA LEU A 105 -7.68 -3.76 1.47
C LEU A 105 -6.58 -3.90 0.42
N LEU A 106 -5.84 -5.01 0.42
CA LEU A 106 -4.85 -5.27 -0.62
C LEU A 106 -5.54 -5.42 -1.98
N TRP A 107 -6.64 -6.15 -2.08
CA TRP A 107 -7.30 -6.34 -3.36
C TRP A 107 -7.92 -5.04 -3.94
N ASN A 108 -8.43 -4.13 -3.10
CA ASN A 108 -9.03 -2.88 -3.56
C ASN A 108 -8.04 -1.74 -3.76
N TYR A 109 -7.11 -1.56 -2.83
CA TYR A 109 -6.24 -0.39 -2.74
C TYR A 109 -4.78 -0.70 -3.04
N SER A 110 -4.45 -1.93 -3.42
CA SER A 110 -3.17 -2.23 -4.05
C SER A 110 -3.41 -2.80 -5.44
N GLU A 111 -2.40 -2.71 -6.30
CA GLU A 111 -2.43 -3.32 -7.64
C GLU A 111 -2.33 -4.87 -7.59
N ASN A 112 -2.53 -5.46 -6.41
CA ASN A 112 -2.46 -6.89 -6.19
C ASN A 112 -3.74 -7.60 -6.68
N THR A 113 -3.61 -8.33 -7.78
CA THR A 113 -4.69 -9.14 -8.36
C THR A 113 -4.68 -10.59 -7.85
N CYS A 114 -4.02 -10.88 -6.73
CA CYS A 114 -3.93 -12.24 -6.19
C CYS A 114 -5.33 -12.86 -6.02
N TRP A 115 -5.47 -14.07 -6.55
CA TRP A 115 -6.72 -14.83 -6.53
C TRP A 115 -7.11 -15.27 -5.11
N GLU A 116 -6.13 -15.57 -4.25
CA GLU A 116 -6.35 -16.03 -2.88
C GLU A 116 -7.11 -14.99 -2.04
N HIS A 117 -6.80 -13.70 -2.23
CA HIS A 117 -7.53 -12.62 -1.57
C HIS A 117 -9.02 -12.65 -1.96
N GLN A 118 -9.33 -12.90 -3.23
CA GLN A 118 -10.71 -12.94 -3.69
C GLN A 118 -11.47 -14.14 -3.09
N ILE A 119 -10.81 -15.30 -2.97
CA ILE A 119 -11.37 -16.46 -2.28
C ILE A 119 -11.71 -16.11 -0.82
N GLU A 120 -10.75 -15.55 -0.08
CA GLU A 120 -10.94 -15.23 1.34
C GLU A 120 -12.11 -14.27 1.56
N ILE A 121 -12.14 -13.17 0.80
CA ILE A 121 -13.17 -12.14 0.96
C ILE A 121 -14.55 -12.71 0.61
N THR A 122 -14.66 -13.50 -0.46
CA THR A 122 -15.95 -14.08 -0.87
C THR A 122 -16.43 -15.17 0.07
N GLN A 123 -15.53 -15.96 0.66
CA GLN A 123 -15.86 -16.92 1.71
C GLN A 123 -16.41 -16.21 2.96
N TRP A 124 -15.71 -15.18 3.44
CA TRP A 124 -16.17 -14.37 4.58
C TRP A 124 -17.53 -13.71 4.28
N ALA A 125 -17.68 -13.10 3.10
CA ALA A 125 -18.93 -12.44 2.74
C ALA A 125 -20.08 -13.45 2.62
N TRP A 126 -19.81 -14.66 2.12
CA TRP A 126 -20.80 -15.73 2.04
C TRP A 126 -21.24 -16.17 3.43
N GLU A 127 -20.31 -16.31 4.37
CA GLU A 127 -20.64 -16.62 5.76
C GLU A 127 -21.56 -15.55 6.36
N GLN A 128 -21.20 -14.27 6.26
CA GLN A 128 -22.02 -13.14 6.75
C GLN A 128 -23.40 -13.08 6.09
N PHE A 129 -23.47 -13.36 4.78
CA PHE A 129 -24.73 -13.40 4.04
C PHE A 129 -25.60 -14.61 4.44
N SER A 130 -24.98 -15.78 4.61
CA SER A 130 -25.66 -17.03 4.91
C SER A 130 -26.38 -16.99 6.26
N GLN A 131 -25.84 -16.27 7.25
CA GLN A 131 -26.51 -15.99 8.53
C GLN A 131 -27.86 -15.28 8.35
N GLN A 132 -28.04 -14.45 7.32
CA GLN A 132 -29.33 -13.80 7.03
C GLN A 132 -30.34 -14.68 6.29
N LEU A 133 -29.87 -15.81 5.78
CA LEU A 133 -30.68 -16.86 5.18
C LEU A 133 -31.06 -17.95 6.19
N GLU A 134 -30.43 -17.99 7.37
CA GLU A 134 -30.80 -18.92 8.43
C GLU A 134 -32.29 -18.79 8.77
N GLY A 135 -32.98 -19.94 8.81
CA GLY A 135 -34.44 -20.02 9.02
C GLY A 135 -35.30 -19.82 7.77
N LYS A 136 -34.74 -19.40 6.63
CA LYS A 136 -35.48 -19.27 5.36
C LYS A 136 -35.30 -20.51 4.50
N ARG A 137 -36.41 -21.09 4.03
CA ARG A 137 -36.37 -22.19 3.05
C ARG A 137 -36.09 -21.63 1.66
N VAL A 138 -34.84 -21.74 1.22
CA VAL A 138 -34.41 -21.33 -0.13
C VAL A 138 -34.13 -22.57 -0.98
N ALA A 139 -34.60 -22.57 -2.23
CA ALA A 139 -34.34 -23.67 -3.15
C ALA A 139 -32.84 -23.80 -3.48
N LYS A 140 -32.34 -25.03 -3.62
CA LYS A 140 -30.93 -25.31 -3.92
C LYS A 140 -30.42 -24.53 -5.16
N LYS A 141 -31.20 -24.51 -6.24
CA LYS A 141 -30.88 -23.78 -7.47
C LYS A 141 -30.67 -22.28 -7.24
N THR A 142 -31.44 -21.69 -6.33
CA THR A 142 -31.32 -20.28 -5.96
C THR A 142 -30.04 -20.06 -5.14
N ILE A 143 -29.73 -20.95 -4.19
CA ILE A 143 -28.49 -20.89 -3.41
C ILE A 143 -27.26 -20.98 -4.31
N ASP A 144 -27.25 -21.90 -5.28
CA ASP A 144 -26.12 -22.07 -6.20
C ASP A 144 -25.88 -20.81 -7.04
N ARG A 145 -26.95 -20.13 -7.47
CA ARG A 145 -26.86 -18.82 -8.15
C ARG A 145 -26.39 -17.71 -7.22
N LEU A 146 -26.87 -17.67 -5.98
CA LEU A 146 -26.43 -16.68 -4.98
C LEU A 146 -24.94 -16.82 -4.68
N ARG A 147 -24.40 -18.05 -4.66
CA ARG A 147 -22.96 -18.28 -4.53
C ARG A 147 -22.15 -17.71 -5.68
N GLN A 148 -22.68 -17.74 -6.91
CA GLN A 148 -22.01 -17.11 -8.05
C GLN A 148 -22.12 -15.58 -7.97
N LEU A 149 -23.30 -15.07 -7.58
CA LEU A 149 -23.55 -13.64 -7.45
C LEU A 149 -22.66 -12.96 -6.42
N ILE A 150 -22.23 -13.66 -5.36
CA ILE A 150 -21.38 -13.02 -4.35
C ILE A 150 -20.01 -12.59 -4.88
N TRP A 151 -19.48 -13.32 -5.87
CA TRP A 151 -18.25 -12.94 -6.57
C TRP A 151 -18.45 -11.66 -7.39
N LEU A 152 -19.57 -11.59 -8.11
CA LEU A 152 -19.93 -10.40 -8.88
C LEU A 152 -20.17 -9.20 -7.96
N ALA A 153 -20.80 -9.40 -6.80
CA ALA A 153 -21.02 -8.34 -5.83
C ALA A 153 -19.72 -7.78 -5.26
N ALA A 154 -18.69 -8.61 -5.05
CA ALA A 154 -17.37 -8.14 -4.63
C ALA A 154 -16.73 -7.23 -5.71
N GLN A 155 -16.81 -7.65 -6.97
CA GLN A 155 -16.28 -6.89 -8.12
C GLN A 155 -17.04 -5.58 -8.32
N ASP A 156 -18.37 -5.61 -8.17
CA ASP A 156 -19.24 -4.45 -8.29
C ASP A 156 -18.91 -3.38 -7.23
N VAL A 157 -18.78 -3.79 -5.97
CA VAL A 157 -18.43 -2.85 -4.89
C VAL A 157 -17.01 -2.31 -5.07
N LYS A 158 -16.06 -3.12 -5.56
CA LYS A 158 -14.72 -2.63 -5.92
C LYS A 158 -14.78 -1.57 -7.03
N ALA A 159 -15.59 -1.77 -8.06
CA ALA A 159 -15.77 -0.81 -9.14
C ALA A 159 -16.39 0.51 -8.61
N ASP A 160 -17.44 0.40 -7.79
CA ASP A 160 -18.11 1.55 -7.15
C ASP A 160 -17.12 2.37 -6.30
N LEU A 161 -16.33 1.70 -5.45
CA LEU A 161 -15.31 2.35 -4.61
C LEU A 161 -14.19 3.00 -5.43
N ALA A 162 -13.89 2.49 -6.62
CA ALA A 162 -12.94 3.08 -7.56
C ALA A 162 -13.55 4.20 -8.41
N GLY A 163 -14.83 4.52 -8.25
CA GLY A 163 -15.55 5.49 -9.07
C GLY A 163 -15.74 5.05 -10.53
N LYS A 164 -15.77 3.73 -10.77
CA LYS A 164 -16.02 3.11 -12.08
C LYS A 164 -17.49 2.70 -12.21
N ASP A 165 -17.91 2.43 -13.43
CA ASP A 165 -19.26 1.97 -13.72
C ASP A 165 -19.55 0.64 -13.01
N THR A 166 -20.72 0.56 -12.37
CA THR A 166 -21.23 -0.63 -11.70
C THR A 166 -22.13 -1.44 -12.64
N TYR A 167 -22.41 -2.69 -12.29
CA TYR A 167 -23.24 -3.53 -13.13
C TYR A 167 -24.69 -3.04 -13.19
N GLU A 168 -25.20 -2.91 -14.40
CA GLU A 168 -26.64 -2.72 -14.60
C GLU A 168 -27.42 -3.98 -14.21
N PHE A 169 -28.60 -3.79 -13.61
CA PHE A 169 -29.46 -4.91 -13.20
C PHE A 169 -29.88 -5.81 -14.37
N GLN A 170 -29.97 -5.26 -15.59
CA GLN A 170 -30.24 -6.07 -16.77
C GLN A 170 -29.09 -7.03 -17.07
N ALA A 171 -27.85 -6.54 -17.08
CA ALA A 171 -26.67 -7.36 -17.28
C ALA A 171 -26.53 -8.43 -16.18
N LEU A 172 -26.84 -8.10 -14.92
CA LEU A 172 -26.82 -9.07 -13.82
C LEU A 172 -27.87 -10.17 -13.97
N ALA A 173 -29.07 -9.82 -14.45
CA ALA A 173 -30.11 -10.81 -14.74
C ALA A 173 -29.68 -11.79 -15.83
N GLU A 174 -29.05 -11.27 -16.89
CA GLU A 174 -28.48 -12.06 -17.99
C GLU A 174 -27.35 -12.97 -17.50
N LEU A 175 -26.39 -12.44 -16.73
CA LEU A 175 -25.29 -13.21 -16.13
C LEU A 175 -25.79 -14.31 -15.17
N ALA A 176 -26.86 -14.05 -14.43
CA ALA A 176 -27.49 -15.04 -13.55
C ALA A 176 -28.38 -16.04 -14.31
N GLY A 177 -28.62 -15.82 -15.61
CA GLY A 177 -29.50 -16.65 -16.45
C GLY A 177 -30.95 -16.63 -15.98
N VAL A 178 -31.48 -15.44 -15.63
CA VAL A 178 -32.83 -15.27 -15.11
C VAL A 178 -33.56 -14.13 -15.85
N ALA A 179 -34.87 -14.27 -16.02
CA ALA A 179 -35.70 -13.19 -16.57
C ALA A 179 -35.67 -11.94 -15.67
N LYS A 180 -35.85 -10.76 -16.29
CA LYS A 180 -35.82 -9.45 -15.61
C LYS A 180 -36.82 -9.35 -14.45
N SER A 181 -38.02 -9.89 -14.60
CA SER A 181 -39.06 -9.90 -13.54
C SER A 181 -38.61 -10.71 -12.33
N THR A 182 -38.07 -11.91 -12.56
CA THR A 182 -37.55 -12.77 -11.49
C THR A 182 -36.32 -12.15 -10.81
N TRP A 183 -35.48 -11.43 -11.56
CA TRP A 183 -34.36 -10.69 -10.97
C TRP A 183 -34.86 -9.65 -9.97
N THR A 184 -35.79 -8.79 -10.39
CA THR A 184 -36.31 -7.71 -9.54
C THR A 184 -37.06 -8.21 -8.31
N GLU A 185 -37.80 -9.31 -8.44
CA GLU A 185 -38.62 -9.84 -7.34
C GLU A 185 -37.82 -10.69 -6.35
N ILE A 186 -36.87 -11.50 -6.84
CA ILE A 186 -36.23 -12.54 -6.02
C ILE A 186 -34.77 -12.20 -5.73
N TYR A 187 -33.98 -11.85 -6.74
CA TYR A 187 -32.52 -11.73 -6.59
C TYR A 187 -32.07 -10.34 -6.16
N LEU A 188 -32.78 -9.28 -6.56
CA LEU A 188 -32.43 -7.90 -6.23
C LEU A 188 -32.31 -7.65 -4.71
N PRO A 189 -33.23 -8.12 -3.84
CA PRO A 189 -33.06 -7.96 -2.40
C PRO A 189 -31.79 -8.64 -1.88
N HIS A 190 -31.49 -9.85 -2.36
CA HIS A 190 -30.27 -10.57 -1.97
C HIS A 190 -29.00 -9.88 -2.46
N TRP A 191 -29.03 -9.36 -3.69
CA TRP A 191 -27.93 -8.61 -4.28
C TRP A 191 -27.58 -7.36 -3.45
N LEU A 192 -28.59 -6.57 -3.06
CA LEU A 192 -28.39 -5.39 -2.23
C LEU A 192 -27.79 -5.74 -0.86
N VAL A 193 -28.22 -6.86 -0.27
CA VAL A 193 -27.62 -7.36 0.97
C VAL A 193 -26.16 -7.75 0.76
N MET A 194 -25.83 -8.52 -0.28
CA MET A 194 -24.44 -8.89 -0.57
C MET A 194 -23.54 -7.67 -0.75
N ARG A 195 -23.98 -6.66 -1.52
CA ARG A 195 -23.26 -5.38 -1.65
C ARG A 195 -23.08 -4.72 -0.29
N SER A 196 -24.12 -4.70 0.55
CA SER A 196 -24.03 -4.12 1.89
C SER A 196 -22.98 -4.82 2.78
N CYS A 197 -22.78 -6.14 2.63
CA CYS A 197 -21.74 -6.87 3.35
C CYS A 197 -20.34 -6.37 2.97
N PHE A 198 -20.06 -6.15 1.67
CA PHE A 198 -18.77 -5.64 1.22
C PHE A 198 -18.56 -4.15 1.56
N ILE A 199 -19.60 -3.32 1.49
CA ILE A 199 -19.52 -1.91 1.92
C ILE A 199 -19.19 -1.83 3.43
N LYS A 200 -19.84 -2.68 4.24
CA LYS A 200 -19.54 -2.78 5.67
C LYS A 200 -18.12 -3.28 5.90
N LEU A 201 -17.70 -4.33 5.18
CA LEU A 201 -16.34 -4.85 5.23
C LEU A 201 -15.31 -3.75 4.96
N ASP A 202 -15.52 -2.94 3.92
CA ASP A 202 -14.63 -1.83 3.59
C ASP A 202 -14.51 -0.82 4.73
N SER A 203 -15.66 -0.34 5.23
CA SER A 203 -15.68 0.64 6.33
C SER A 203 -15.00 0.10 7.59
N SER A 204 -15.27 -1.16 7.95
CA SER A 204 -14.69 -1.83 9.11
C SER A 204 -13.19 -2.04 8.94
N ALA A 205 -12.74 -2.47 7.76
CA ALA A 205 -11.33 -2.67 7.45
C ALA A 205 -10.55 -1.36 7.58
N LEU A 206 -11.05 -0.26 7.01
CA LEU A 206 -10.41 1.06 7.09
C LEU A 206 -10.32 1.59 8.53
N ILE A 207 -11.38 1.37 9.32
CA ILE A 207 -11.38 1.69 10.75
C ILE A 207 -10.34 0.84 11.50
N ALA A 208 -10.27 -0.47 11.21
CA ALA A 208 -9.35 -1.40 11.84
C ALA A 208 -7.88 -1.03 11.54
N VAL A 209 -7.53 -0.73 10.28
CA VAL A 209 -6.17 -0.27 9.92
C VAL A 209 -5.81 0.99 10.70
N THR A 210 -6.73 1.96 10.74
CA THR A 210 -6.50 3.24 11.40
C THR A 210 -6.19 3.03 12.88
N ARG A 211 -6.98 2.19 13.55
CA ARG A 211 -6.77 1.82 14.96
C ARG A 211 -5.44 1.10 15.16
N SER A 212 -5.15 0.06 14.35
CA SER A 212 -3.90 -0.69 14.41
C SER A 212 -2.69 0.23 14.22
N ARG A 213 -2.71 1.10 13.21
CA ARG A 213 -1.64 2.09 12.96
C ARG A 213 -1.44 3.03 14.15
N SER A 214 -2.52 3.54 14.72
CA SER A 214 -2.46 4.43 15.88
C SER A 214 -1.83 3.74 17.08
N GLN A 215 -2.22 2.49 17.35
CA GLN A 215 -1.67 1.68 18.43
C GLN A 215 -0.18 1.39 18.19
N GLN A 216 0.18 0.93 16.98
CA GLN A 216 1.58 0.68 16.61
C GLN A 216 2.44 1.94 16.76
N LYS A 217 1.94 3.11 16.37
CA LYS A 217 2.66 4.38 16.55
C LYS A 217 2.85 4.73 18.02
N ALA A 218 1.81 4.58 18.85
CA ALA A 218 1.91 4.85 20.27
C ALA A 218 2.91 3.90 20.96
N THR A 219 2.87 2.60 20.66
CA THR A 219 3.77 1.61 21.25
C THR A 219 5.23 1.83 20.85
N ASN A 220 5.49 2.22 19.60
CA ASN A 220 6.85 2.44 19.09
C ASN A 220 7.37 3.87 19.35
N TYR A 221 6.58 4.73 19.97
CA TYR A 221 7.01 6.07 20.31
C TYR A 221 7.92 6.04 21.54
N VAL A 222 9.22 6.17 21.32
CA VAL A 222 10.20 6.39 22.38
C VAL A 222 10.54 7.88 22.42
N GLN A 223 10.13 8.56 23.49
CA GLN A 223 10.56 9.93 23.76
C GLN A 223 12.04 9.91 24.12
N SER A 224 12.91 10.11 23.13
CA SER A 224 14.30 10.47 23.43
C SER A 224 14.28 11.91 23.93
N LEU A 225 14.24 12.08 25.25
CA LEU A 225 14.61 13.35 25.86
C LEU A 225 16.11 13.50 25.61
N ALA A 226 16.48 14.15 24.50
CA ALA A 226 17.82 14.66 24.34
C ALA A 226 18.05 15.60 25.52
N LYS A 227 18.88 15.17 26.48
CA LYS A 227 19.30 16.05 27.57
C LYS A 227 20.01 17.23 26.89
N PRO A 228 19.55 18.48 27.06
CA PRO A 228 20.29 19.62 26.57
C PRO A 228 21.65 19.63 27.29
N ASN A 229 22.73 19.69 26.50
CA ASN A 229 24.09 19.88 27.00
C ASN A 229 24.27 21.31 27.53
#